data_AF-A0A453CUX7-F1
#
_entry.id   AF-A0A453CUX7-F1
#
_cell.length_a   1.000
_cell.length_b   1.000
_cell.length_c   1.000
_cell.angle_alpha   90.00
_cell.angle_beta   90.00
_cell.angle_gamma   90.00
#
_symmetry.space_group_name_H-M   'P 1'
#
loop_
_entity.id
_entity.type
_entity.pdbx_description
1 polymer ?
#
loop_
_entity_poly.entity_id
_entity_poly.type
_entity_poly.pdbx_seq_one_letter_code
_entity_poly.pdbx_strand_id
1 'polypeptide(L)'
;GDRFIPDRSAMDMDMAHYLLTEPRKDRKNGATPSPGKETYRKLLAEKLLNNRTRILAFRNKPPEPENSIFTELRADVASVQARPAKKRRYIPQVRHAWFVIVLALVIAVVVVIADDY
;
A
#
# COMPACT_ATOMS: atom_id res chain seq x y z
N GLY A 1 -14.90 -22.59 29.28
CA GLY A 1 -14.35 -23.53 28.29
C GLY A 1 -13.34 -22.76 27.49
N ASP A 2 -12.07 -23.00 27.75
CA ASP A 2 -10.95 -22.31 27.11
C ASP A 2 -10.85 -22.75 25.64
N ARG A 3 -10.93 -21.79 24.73
CA ARG A 3 -10.74 -22.07 23.30
C ARG A 3 -9.27 -21.86 23.05
N PHE A 4 -8.51 -22.95 23.08
CA PHE A 4 -7.12 -22.93 22.67
C PHE A 4 -7.05 -22.45 21.22
N ILE A 5 -6.70 -21.17 21.04
CA ILE A 5 -6.41 -20.56 19.76
C ILE A 5 -4.89 -20.46 19.72
N PRO A 6 -4.20 -21.41 19.07
CA PRO A 6 -2.75 -21.34 18.97
C PRO A 6 -2.37 -20.09 18.18
N ASP A 7 -1.41 -19.34 18.72
CA ASP A 7 -0.87 -18.15 18.05
C ASP A 7 -0.31 -18.53 16.69
N ARG A 8 -0.88 -17.93 15.64
CA ARG A 8 -0.48 -18.20 14.24
C ARG A 8 0.97 -17.84 13.97
N SER A 9 1.54 -16.90 14.71
CA SER A 9 2.95 -16.50 14.65
C SER A 9 3.89 -17.49 15.35
N ALA A 10 3.39 -18.27 16.32
CA ALA A 10 4.16 -19.29 17.01
C ALA A 10 4.21 -20.61 16.20
N MET A 11 3.29 -20.79 15.26
CA MET A 11 3.25 -21.94 14.37
C MET A 11 4.00 -21.66 13.07
N ASP A 12 5.07 -22.43 12.83
CA ASP A 12 5.82 -22.37 11.59
C ASP A 12 5.12 -23.19 10.49
N MET A 13 4.27 -22.51 9.73
CA MET A 13 3.54 -23.10 8.60
C MET A 13 4.46 -23.51 7.46
N ASP A 14 5.56 -22.80 7.26
CA ASP A 14 6.50 -23.06 6.19
C ASP A 14 7.28 -24.35 6.47
N MET A 15 7.69 -24.56 7.73
CA MET A 15 8.30 -25.81 8.18
C MET A 15 7.32 -26.97 8.12
N ALA A 16 6.06 -26.78 8.53
CA ALA A 16 5.03 -27.81 8.42
C ALA A 16 4.80 -28.21 6.95
N HIS A 17 4.72 -27.23 6.05
CA HIS A 17 4.58 -27.48 4.61
C HIS A 17 5.82 -28.17 4.04
N TYR A 18 7.02 -27.75 4.42
CA TYR A 18 8.27 -28.38 4.01
C TYR A 18 8.28 -29.86 4.42
N LEU A 19 8.01 -30.21 5.68
CA LEU A 19 8.01 -31.60 6.13
C LEU A 19 6.92 -32.46 5.47
N LEU A 20 5.77 -31.87 5.11
CA LEU A 20 4.68 -32.56 4.42
C LEU A 20 4.93 -32.76 2.93
N THR A 21 5.56 -31.77 2.30
CA THR A 21 5.84 -31.78 0.85
C THR A 21 7.25 -32.25 0.51
N GLU A 22 8.10 -32.42 1.52
CA GLU A 22 9.43 -32.96 1.33
C GLU A 22 9.27 -34.32 0.66
N PRO A 23 9.90 -34.51 -0.51
CA PRO A 23 9.88 -35.81 -1.16
C PRO A 23 10.54 -36.78 -0.21
N ARG A 24 9.73 -37.59 0.50
CA ARG A 24 10.18 -38.63 1.43
C ARG A 24 11.45 -39.27 0.90
N LYS A 25 12.57 -38.93 1.53
CA LYS A 25 13.93 -39.36 1.13
C LYS A 25 14.08 -40.89 1.17
N ASP A 26 13.09 -41.57 1.75
CA ASP A 26 13.04 -43.03 1.90
C ASP A 26 12.30 -43.75 0.77
N ARG A 27 11.75 -43.05 -0.23
CA ARG A 27 11.26 -43.72 -1.44
C ARG A 27 12.43 -43.96 -2.38
N LYS A 28 12.83 -45.23 -2.47
CA LYS A 28 13.60 -45.94 -3.49
C LYS A 28 13.12 -45.70 -4.94
N ASN A 29 12.78 -44.48 -5.32
CA ASN A 29 12.63 -44.09 -6.70
C ASN A 29 13.88 -43.28 -7.00
N GLY A 30 14.88 -43.96 -7.57
CA GLY A 30 16.04 -43.36 -8.22
C GLY A 30 15.61 -42.51 -9.42
N ALA A 31 14.78 -41.50 -9.18
CA ALA A 31 14.57 -40.43 -10.12
C ALA A 31 15.84 -39.60 -10.08
N THR A 32 16.80 -40.01 -10.91
CA THR A 32 17.78 -39.08 -11.46
C THR A 32 17.03 -37.78 -11.74
N PRO A 33 17.45 -36.65 -11.13
CA PRO A 33 16.78 -35.39 -11.37
C PRO A 33 16.70 -35.20 -12.89
N SER A 34 15.53 -34.82 -13.40
CA SER A 34 15.44 -34.49 -14.82
C SER A 34 16.56 -33.50 -15.15
N PRO A 35 17.18 -33.57 -16.33
CA PRO A 35 18.32 -32.70 -16.66
C PRO A 35 18.05 -31.22 -16.35
N GLY A 36 16.81 -30.76 -16.52
CA GLY A 36 16.36 -29.41 -16.15
C GLY A 36 16.37 -29.11 -14.64
N LYS A 37 16.06 -30.07 -13.76
CA LYS A 37 16.13 -29.89 -12.31
C LYS A 37 17.57 -29.80 -11.82
N GLU A 38 18.49 -30.52 -12.48
CA GLU A 38 19.92 -30.46 -12.15
C GLU A 38 20.56 -29.14 -12.63
N THR A 39 20.26 -28.70 -13.86
CA THR A 39 20.74 -27.40 -14.37
C THR A 39 20.19 -26.24 -13.55
N TYR A 40 18.91 -26.28 -13.17
CA TYR A 40 18.30 -25.26 -12.32
C TYR A 40 18.97 -25.18 -10.95
N ARG A 41 19.31 -26.32 -10.33
CA ARG A 41 20.07 -26.36 -9.08
C ARG A 41 21.48 -25.78 -9.21
N LYS A 42 22.17 -26.05 -10.32
CA LYS A 42 23.50 -25.48 -10.61
C LYS A 42 23.44 -23.96 -10.79
N LEU A 43 22.45 -23.47 -11.55
CA LEU A 43 22.21 -22.03 -11.75
C LEU A 43 21.88 -21.32 -10.42
N LEU A 44 21.05 -21.93 -9.58
CA LEU A 44 20.74 -21.40 -8.25
C LEU A 44 21.99 -21.34 -7.38
N ALA A 45 22.78 -22.41 -7.34
CA ALA A 45 24.02 -22.44 -6.56
C ALA A 45 25.00 -21.36 -7.02
N GLU A 46 25.17 -21.19 -8.34
CA GLU A 46 26.01 -20.14 -8.91
C GLU A 46 25.50 -18.74 -8.52
N LYS A 47 24.21 -18.43 -8.72
CA LYS A 47 23.67 -17.08 -8.46
C LYS A 47 23.59 -16.74 -6.96
N LEU A 48 23.26 -17.72 -6.11
CA LEU A 48 23.15 -17.51 -4.67
C LEU A 48 24.50 -17.45 -3.98
N LEU A 49 25.45 -18.33 -4.34
CA LEU A 49 26.77 -18.39 -3.69
C LEU A 49 27.74 -17.31 -4.19
N ASN A 50 27.48 -16.69 -5.34
CA ASN A 50 28.25 -15.54 -5.81
C ASN A 50 27.95 -14.25 -5.00
N ASN A 51 26.87 -14.22 -4.22
CA ASN A 51 26.46 -13.06 -3.41
C ASN A 51 26.54 -13.37 -1.90
N ARG A 52 27.70 -13.88 -1.43
CA ARG A 52 27.93 -14.44 -0.08
C ARG A 52 27.42 -13.62 1.12
N THR A 53 27.06 -12.35 0.98
CA THR A 53 26.61 -11.50 2.11
C THR A 53 25.50 -10.50 1.78
N ARG A 54 24.85 -10.56 0.61
CA ARG A 54 24.10 -9.39 0.09
C ARG A 54 22.71 -9.64 -0.48
N ILE A 55 22.06 -10.76 -0.15
CA ILE A 55 20.70 -11.07 -0.64
C ILE A 55 19.62 -10.42 0.25
N LEU A 56 19.92 -10.17 1.52
CA LEU A 56 19.08 -9.44 2.48
C LEU A 56 19.67 -8.07 2.88
N ALA A 57 20.65 -7.57 2.13
CA ALA A 57 21.23 -6.26 2.41
C ALA A 57 20.31 -5.19 1.81
N PHE A 58 19.41 -4.66 2.62
CA PHE A 58 18.78 -3.38 2.33
C PHE A 58 19.89 -2.34 2.18
N ARG A 59 19.99 -1.72 1.00
CA ARG A 59 20.94 -0.62 0.82
C ARG A 59 20.44 0.52 1.71
N ASN A 60 21.20 0.84 2.75
CA ASN A 60 20.87 1.90 3.71
C ASN A 60 20.92 3.30 3.09
N LYS A 61 21.45 3.42 1.86
CA LYS A 61 21.47 4.62 1.05
C LYS A 61 20.83 4.29 -0.30
N PRO A 62 19.87 5.10 -0.79
CA PRO A 62 19.39 4.96 -2.16
C PRO A 62 20.58 4.99 -3.13
N PRO A 63 20.61 4.15 -4.17
CA PRO A 63 21.54 4.37 -5.27
C PRO A 63 21.33 5.79 -5.79
N GLU A 64 22.43 6.47 -6.12
CA GLU A 64 22.40 7.84 -6.62
C GLU A 64 21.37 7.93 -7.76
N PRO A 65 20.41 8.87 -7.69
CA PRO A 65 19.36 8.92 -8.69
C PRO A 65 20.00 9.14 -10.06
N GLU A 66 19.84 8.16 -10.94
CA GLU A 66 20.08 8.34 -12.35
C GLU A 66 19.04 9.36 -12.84
N ASN A 67 19.45 10.63 -12.82
CA ASN A 67 18.57 11.77 -12.99
C ASN A 67 17.79 11.74 -14.31
N SER A 68 18.28 11.00 -15.31
CA SER A 68 17.70 10.87 -16.65
C SER A 68 16.26 10.35 -16.64
N ILE A 69 16.00 9.25 -15.92
CA ILE A 69 14.67 8.59 -15.89
C ILE A 69 13.65 9.48 -15.16
N PHE A 70 14.08 10.16 -14.09
CA PHE A 70 13.22 11.06 -13.35
C PHE A 70 12.96 12.37 -14.08
N THR A 71 13.89 12.88 -14.91
CA THR A 71 13.62 14.05 -15.76
C THR A 71 12.62 13.76 -16.87
N GLU A 72 12.69 12.59 -17.51
CA GLU A 72 11.71 12.19 -18.52
C GLU A 72 10.33 11.98 -17.90
N LEU A 73 10.22 11.25 -16.79
CA LEU A 73 8.95 11.11 -16.07
C LEU A 73 8.38 12.46 -15.61
N ARG A 74 9.24 13.40 -15.20
CA ARG A 74 8.80 14.73 -14.75
C ARG A 74 8.33 15.59 -15.92
N ALA A 75 8.96 15.50 -17.08
CA ALA A 75 8.51 16.16 -18.30
C ALA A 75 7.16 15.59 -18.76
N ASP A 76 6.99 14.27 -18.70
CA ASP A 76 5.74 13.60 -19.04
C ASP A 76 4.60 13.98 -18.06
N VAL A 77 4.86 13.97 -16.75
CA VAL A 77 3.86 14.39 -15.75
C VAL A 77 3.53 15.88 -15.86
N ALA A 78 4.51 16.73 -16.19
CA ALA A 78 4.27 18.16 -16.44
C ALA A 78 3.38 18.40 -17.66
N SER A 79 3.54 17.61 -18.73
CA SER A 79 2.67 17.68 -19.92
C SER A 79 1.23 17.24 -19.62
N VAL A 80 1.03 16.27 -18.72
CA VAL A 80 -0.30 15.78 -18.31
C VAL A 80 -1.03 16.76 -17.39
N GLN A 81 -0.28 17.59 -16.63
CA GLN A 81 -0.83 18.62 -15.74
C GLN A 81 -1.34 19.87 -16.47
N ALA A 82 -1.15 19.99 -17.80
CA ALA A 82 -1.68 21.08 -18.62
C ALA A 82 -3.21 21.01 -18.85
N ARG A 83 -3.95 20.25 -18.03
CA ARG A 83 -5.42 20.26 -18.05
C ARG A 83 -5.91 21.43 -17.22
N PRO A 84 -6.84 22.26 -17.72
CA PRO A 84 -7.36 23.39 -16.97
C PRO A 84 -7.94 22.90 -15.65
N ALA A 85 -7.56 23.57 -14.56
CA ALA A 85 -7.98 23.24 -13.20
C ALA A 85 -9.50 23.01 -13.16
N LYS A 86 -9.91 21.83 -12.70
CA LYS A 86 -11.33 21.45 -12.58
C LYS A 86 -12.08 22.57 -11.84
N LYS A 87 -13.22 23.02 -12.38
CA LYS A 87 -14.11 23.97 -11.68
C LYS A 87 -14.43 23.39 -10.30
N ARG A 88 -14.00 24.09 -9.24
CA ARG A 88 -14.35 23.77 -7.86
C ARG A 88 -15.88 23.70 -7.76
N ARG A 89 -16.41 22.58 -7.26
CA ARG A 89 -17.84 22.43 -6.99
C ARG A 89 -18.23 23.42 -5.89
N TYR A 90 -19.32 24.16 -6.12
CA TYR A 90 -19.92 25.05 -5.13
C TYR A 90 -20.60 24.20 -4.05
N ILE A 91 -20.17 24.36 -2.79
CA ILE A 91 -20.78 23.69 -1.63
C ILE A 91 -21.73 24.71 -0.99
N PRO A 92 -23.05 24.49 -1.01
CA PRO A 92 -23.99 25.41 -0.36
C PRO A 92 -23.81 25.32 1.17
N GLN A 93 -23.37 26.41 1.79
CA GLN A 93 -23.27 26.54 3.24
C GLN A 93 -24.65 26.84 3.83
N VAL A 94 -25.49 25.80 3.98
CA VAL A 94 -26.87 25.95 4.48
C VAL A 94 -26.96 26.19 6.00
N ARG A 95 -25.83 26.19 6.71
CA ARG A 95 -25.81 26.31 8.19
C ARG A 95 -26.10 27.72 8.71
N HIS A 96 -25.88 28.75 7.91
CA HIS A 96 -26.06 30.15 8.36
C HIS A 96 -27.36 30.79 7.87
N ALA A 97 -28.04 30.21 6.88
CA ALA A 97 -29.26 30.78 6.32
C ALA A 97 -30.41 30.84 7.36
N TRP A 98 -30.62 29.76 8.11
CA TRP A 98 -31.64 29.72 9.16
C TRP A 98 -31.33 30.70 10.30
N PHE A 99 -30.06 30.82 10.69
CA PHE A 99 -29.64 31.76 11.73
C PHE A 99 -29.90 33.21 11.31
N VAL A 100 -29.60 33.57 10.05
CA VAL A 100 -29.85 34.92 9.53
C VAL A 100 -31.35 35.22 9.43
N ILE A 101 -32.16 34.26 9.00
CA ILE A 101 -33.63 34.42 8.93
C ILE A 101 -34.23 34.61 10.33
N VAL A 102 -33.83 33.78 11.29
CA VAL A 102 -34.32 33.89 12.68
C VAL A 102 -33.88 35.21 13.31
N LEU A 103 -32.62 35.61 13.12
CA LEU A 103 -32.11 36.89 13.62
C LEU A 103 -32.87 38.08 13.02
N ALA A 104 -33.15 38.06 11.72
CA ALA A 104 -33.91 39.12 11.05
C ALA A 104 -35.36 39.21 11.57
N LEU A 105 -36.03 38.08 11.81
CA LEU A 105 -37.37 38.06 12.40
C LEU A 105 -37.37 38.61 13.83
N VAL A 106 -36.39 38.25 14.66
CA VAL A 106 -36.25 38.78 16.03
C VAL A 106 -36.06 40.29 16.00
N ILE A 107 -35.17 40.81 15.13
CA ILE A 107 -34.94 42.25 15.00
C ILE A 107 -36.21 42.96 14.53
N ALA A 108 -36.91 42.44 13.53
CA ALA A 108 -38.15 43.03 13.03
C ALA A 108 -39.24 43.09 14.13
N VAL A 109 -39.39 42.04 14.93
CA VAL A 109 -40.32 42.03 16.07
C VAL A 109 -39.94 43.08 17.11
N VAL A 110 -38.65 43.20 17.44
CA VAL A 110 -38.17 44.22 18.40
C VAL A 110 -38.40 45.63 17.88
N VAL A 111 -38.17 45.88 16.59
CA VAL A 111 -38.41 47.19 15.96
C VAL A 111 -39.90 47.53 15.97
N VAL A 112 -40.77 46.60 15.58
CA VAL A 112 -42.22 46.81 15.61
C VAL A 112 -42.71 47.11 17.02
N ILE A 113 -42.24 46.36 18.03
CA ILE A 113 -42.60 46.62 19.43
C ILE A 113 -42.05 47.98 19.89
N ALA A 114 -40.88 48.40 19.44
CA ALA A 114 -40.29 49.69 19.82
C ALA A 114 -40.99 50.89 19.16
N ASP A 115 -41.55 50.74 17.95
CA ASP A 115 -42.35 51.78 17.29
C ASP A 115 -43.77 51.92 17.89
N ASP A 116 -44.27 50.87 18.57
CA ASP A 116 -45.59 50.85 19.23
C ASP A 116 -45.57 51.41 20.69
N TYR A 117 -44.43 51.90 21.19
CA TYR A 117 -44.25 52.54 22.52
C TYR A 117 -43.91 54.03 22.42
#